data_AF-A0A934D0D5-F1
#
_entry.id   AF-A0A934D0D5-F1
#
_cell.length_a   1.000
_cell.length_b   1.000
_cell.length_c   1.000
_cell.angle_alpha   90.00
_cell.angle_beta   90.00
_cell.angle_gamma   90.00
#
_symmetry.space_group_name_H-M   'P 1'
#
loop_
_entity.id
_entity.type
_entity.pdbx_description
1 polymer ?
#
loop_
_entity_poly.entity_id
_entity_poly.type
_entity_poly.pdbx_seq_one_letter_code
_entity_poly.pdbx_strand_id
1 'polypeptide(L)'
;MNAVSACNAGSGRARQPLAGAARVGLLLALVSLPATANQDYASRERALSAAFPGKIEVARCEVQFGAEAREALKVELRRKAMPERLEFYEVRNERGDLSGWALQRDVLGKSEPITYLVAFDTNKRVRSVEILAYRESHGGEVRREAFRKQFVGKGLESKLELGRDVRNISGATLSCRAITDGVHDDVLLLERALESGCDDTARSMLAPLRDARTAEDRARVHRARLCMGTSLEITVVDAPVEIAHAAIDAAFAEGERLDALLSHYREDSDISKIGRAAGSQAVEVHADTLKVLTESRRLHAETDGAFDPCIGALLRVWREASIAARWPSASEIDAARIASGMLQLELDPGGSLARLTTRDARIDLGGIGKGYALDRMGDVLRRNGAEAAILNFGGQVLALDAPNGSPGWRVEISAPSDRTRIVHTLCITRRSVATSSDSERGFRVGDRPISHILDPRTGLPATGTASATVCTLTATDADAWSTAVFVLGERALARAEAHGVAVLLQANDGTVRCNRSLAASDEATGEIHAAER
;
A
#
# COMPACT_ATOMS: atom_id res chain seq x y z
N MET A 1 -81.30 7.82 7.07
CA MET A 1 -82.35 7.00 6.42
C MET A 1 -82.04 7.04 4.93
N ASN A 2 -81.57 6.03 4.19
CA ASN A 2 -81.32 4.59 4.34
C ASN A 2 -80.03 4.33 3.52
N ALA A 3 -79.02 3.63 4.03
CA ALA A 3 -78.84 2.17 3.99
C ALA A 3 -78.72 1.61 2.54
N VAL A 4 -77.90 0.63 2.17
CA VAL A 4 -76.83 -0.22 2.75
C VAL A 4 -76.42 -1.20 1.63
N SER A 5 -75.25 -1.85 1.77
CA SER A 5 -74.86 -3.15 1.20
C SER A 5 -74.37 -3.23 -0.25
N ALA A 6 -73.52 -4.18 -0.63
CA ALA A 6 -72.55 -5.06 0.05
C ALA A 6 -71.91 -5.93 -1.06
N CYS A 7 -70.68 -6.35 -0.80
CA CYS A 7 -69.98 -7.57 -1.24
C CYS A 7 -70.58 -8.44 -2.35
N ASN A 8 -69.72 -8.87 -3.29
CA ASN A 8 -69.61 -10.30 -3.54
C ASN A 8 -68.19 -10.74 -3.91
N ALA A 9 -67.78 -11.85 -3.28
CA ALA A 9 -66.54 -12.56 -3.48
C ALA A 9 -66.70 -13.64 -4.56
N GLY A 10 -65.61 -13.99 -5.25
CA GLY A 10 -65.61 -15.08 -6.24
C GLY A 10 -64.19 -15.47 -6.68
N SER A 11 -63.69 -16.54 -6.07
CA SER A 11 -62.38 -17.18 -6.17
C SER A 11 -61.97 -17.73 -7.55
N GLY A 12 -60.67 -17.80 -7.85
CA GLY A 12 -60.13 -18.60 -8.96
C GLY A 12 -58.62 -18.54 -9.24
N ARG A 13 -57.84 -19.22 -8.39
CA ARG A 13 -56.45 -19.76 -8.54
C ARG A 13 -55.47 -19.29 -9.65
N ALA A 14 -54.29 -18.90 -9.14
CA ALA A 14 -52.93 -19.33 -9.52
C ALA A 14 -52.24 -18.79 -10.80
N ARG A 15 -51.22 -17.93 -10.59
CA ARG A 15 -49.79 -18.22 -10.82
C ARG A 15 -48.92 -17.02 -10.37
N GLN A 16 -48.01 -17.26 -9.43
CA GLN A 16 -46.77 -16.47 -9.26
C GLN A 16 -45.89 -16.68 -10.51
N PRO A 17 -44.99 -15.74 -10.90
CA PRO A 17 -43.74 -15.58 -10.12
C PRO A 17 -43.00 -14.20 -10.19
N LEU A 18 -41.99 -14.09 -9.30
CA LEU A 18 -40.71 -13.34 -9.36
C LEU A 18 -40.77 -11.79 -9.33
N ALA A 19 -40.36 -11.13 -8.23
CA ALA A 19 -38.98 -10.92 -7.74
C ALA A 19 -38.11 -10.04 -8.67
N GLY A 20 -37.65 -8.89 -8.17
CA GLY A 20 -36.65 -8.07 -8.87
C GLY A 20 -36.50 -6.63 -8.38
N ALA A 21 -36.35 -6.39 -7.08
CA ALA A 21 -35.86 -5.10 -6.58
C ALA A 21 -34.34 -5.03 -6.80
N ALA A 22 -33.91 -4.53 -7.96
CA ALA A 22 -32.50 -4.29 -8.24
C ALA A 22 -32.08 -2.93 -7.66
N ARG A 23 -31.56 -2.94 -6.44
CA ARG A 23 -30.65 -1.88 -5.96
C ARG A 23 -29.41 -1.93 -6.85
N VAL A 24 -29.27 -0.99 -7.77
CA VAL A 24 -28.03 -0.80 -8.53
C VAL A 24 -27.01 -0.14 -7.59
N GLY A 25 -26.30 -0.98 -6.85
CA GLY A 25 -25.09 -0.59 -6.14
C GLY A 25 -24.02 -0.24 -7.17
N LEU A 26 -23.50 0.98 -7.08
CA LEU A 26 -22.36 1.46 -7.86
C LEU A 26 -21.14 0.59 -7.51
N LEU A 27 -20.81 -0.36 -8.38
CA LEU A 27 -19.57 -1.14 -8.28
C LEU A 27 -18.39 -0.22 -8.60
N LEU A 28 -17.67 0.22 -7.57
CA LEU A 28 -16.29 0.68 -7.70
C LEU A 28 -15.44 -0.54 -8.08
N ALA A 29 -15.20 -0.73 -9.38
CA ALA A 29 -14.20 -1.66 -9.86
C ALA A 29 -12.81 -1.05 -9.63
N LEU A 30 -12.32 -1.14 -8.40
CA LEU A 30 -10.89 -1.08 -8.11
C LEU A 30 -10.29 -2.36 -8.66
N VAL A 31 -9.68 -2.29 -9.85
CA VAL A 31 -8.77 -3.33 -10.30
C VAL A 31 -7.49 -3.16 -9.48
N SER A 32 -7.49 -3.73 -8.28
CA SER A 32 -6.26 -3.99 -7.54
C SER A 32 -5.49 -5.06 -8.31
N LEU A 33 -4.32 -4.72 -8.83
CA LEU A 33 -3.30 -5.75 -9.00
C LEU A 33 -3.01 -6.33 -7.61
N PRO A 34 -2.88 -7.65 -7.45
CA PRO A 34 -2.41 -8.21 -6.20
C PRO A 34 -0.92 -7.89 -6.09
N ALA A 35 -0.60 -6.72 -5.53
CA ALA A 35 0.66 -6.57 -4.83
C ALA A 35 0.51 -7.43 -3.57
N THR A 36 0.87 -8.71 -3.66
CA THR A 36 1.04 -9.55 -2.48
C THR A 36 2.15 -8.90 -1.65
N ALA A 37 1.75 -8.19 -0.59
CA ALA A 37 2.65 -7.59 0.37
C ALA A 37 3.47 -8.71 1.04
N ASN A 38 4.69 -8.97 0.56
CA ASN A 38 5.63 -9.83 1.27
C ASN A 38 6.09 -9.09 2.54
N GLN A 39 5.41 -9.36 3.64
CA GLN A 39 5.79 -8.90 4.98
C GLN A 39 6.66 -9.98 5.61
N ASP A 40 7.98 -9.93 5.38
CA ASP A 40 8.95 -10.83 6.00
C ASP A 40 9.44 -10.21 7.33
N TYR A 41 9.26 -10.93 8.43
CA TYR A 41 9.53 -10.51 9.82
C TYR A 41 10.79 -11.14 10.42
N ALA A 42 11.18 -12.32 9.95
CA ALA A 42 12.39 -13.00 10.41
C ALA A 42 12.92 -13.92 9.31
N SER A 43 14.24 -13.93 9.13
CA SER A 43 14.90 -14.93 8.31
C SER A 43 14.80 -16.32 8.96
N ARG A 44 14.78 -17.37 8.13
CA ARG A 44 14.81 -18.77 8.59
C ARG A 44 16.03 -19.02 9.48
N GLU A 45 17.17 -18.48 9.08
CA GLU A 45 18.46 -18.63 9.75
C GLU A 45 18.43 -18.07 11.18
N ARG A 46 17.78 -16.91 11.37
CA ARG A 46 17.56 -16.33 12.70
C ARG A 46 16.59 -17.15 13.54
N ALA A 47 15.49 -17.61 12.95
CA ALA A 47 14.53 -18.46 13.66
C ALA A 47 15.17 -19.78 14.13
N LEU A 48 16.02 -20.39 13.30
CA LEU A 48 16.81 -21.57 13.66
C LEU A 48 17.81 -21.27 14.78
N SER A 49 18.55 -20.17 14.69
CA SER A 49 19.54 -19.78 15.71
C SER A 49 18.88 -19.41 17.05
N ALA A 50 17.69 -18.81 17.02
CA ALA A 50 16.90 -18.51 18.21
C ALA A 50 16.35 -19.78 18.86
N ALA A 51 15.93 -20.75 18.04
CA ALA A 51 15.46 -22.04 18.51
C ALA A 51 16.62 -22.86 19.13
N PHE A 52 17.77 -22.93 18.46
CA PHE A 52 18.90 -23.78 18.84
C PHE A 52 20.11 -22.94 19.27
N PRO A 53 20.36 -22.77 20.59
CA PRO A 53 21.41 -21.90 21.08
C PRO A 53 22.82 -22.48 20.81
N GLY A 54 23.75 -21.60 20.45
CA GLY A 54 25.13 -21.94 20.08
C GLY A 54 25.33 -21.91 18.57
N LYS A 55 26.54 -22.22 18.10
CA LYS A 55 26.75 -22.41 16.65
C LYS A 55 26.14 -23.74 16.23
N ILE A 56 25.43 -23.72 15.11
CA ILE A 56 24.67 -24.85 14.61
C ILE A 56 25.05 -25.17 13.16
N GLU A 57 24.99 -26.45 12.82
CA GLU A 57 25.03 -26.92 11.45
C GLU A 57 23.63 -27.36 11.05
N VAL A 58 23.20 -26.95 9.86
CA VAL A 58 21.85 -27.22 9.36
C VAL A 58 21.96 -28.00 8.07
N ALA A 59 21.35 -29.19 8.05
CA ALA A 59 21.18 -29.97 6.84
C ALA A 59 19.73 -29.87 6.39
N ARG A 60 19.52 -29.51 5.12
CA ARG A 60 18.21 -29.56 4.49
C ARG A 60 17.91 -30.98 4.06
N CYS A 61 16.76 -31.49 4.48
CA CYS A 61 16.26 -32.84 4.24
C CYS A 61 14.93 -32.76 3.48
N GLU A 62 14.71 -33.68 2.55
CA GLU A 62 13.46 -33.82 1.81
C GLU A 62 12.98 -35.27 1.90
N VAL A 63 11.69 -35.46 2.17
CA VAL A 63 11.03 -36.78 2.16
C VAL A 63 9.87 -36.74 1.19
N GLN A 64 9.81 -37.72 0.30
CA GLN A 64 8.68 -37.93 -0.60
C GLN A 64 7.73 -38.97 -0.01
N PHE A 65 6.48 -38.58 0.21
CA PHE A 65 5.47 -39.49 0.75
C PHE A 65 4.83 -40.34 -0.35
N GLY A 66 4.87 -41.66 -0.16
CA GLY A 66 4.13 -42.61 -1.00
C GLY A 66 2.62 -42.39 -0.96
N ALA A 67 1.89 -42.93 -1.94
CA ALA A 67 0.43 -42.76 -2.04
C ALA A 67 -0.32 -43.26 -0.77
N GLU A 68 0.12 -44.39 -0.20
CA GLU A 68 -0.46 -44.96 1.02
C GLU A 68 -0.22 -44.06 2.25
N ALA A 69 1.01 -43.59 2.45
CA ALA A 69 1.36 -42.67 3.54
C ALA A 69 0.58 -41.35 3.45
N ARG A 70 0.40 -40.81 2.24
CA ARG A 70 -0.42 -39.61 2.02
C ARG A 70 -1.88 -39.84 2.37
N GLU A 71 -2.44 -40.99 2.04
CA GLU A 71 -3.85 -41.28 2.34
C GLU A 71 -4.07 -41.48 3.85
N ALA A 72 -3.16 -42.16 4.53
CA ALA A 72 -3.17 -42.28 5.98
C ALA A 72 -3.10 -40.90 6.67
N LEU A 73 -2.16 -40.04 6.24
CA LEU A 73 -2.01 -38.67 6.74
C LEU A 73 -3.26 -37.79 6.50
N LYS A 74 -3.92 -37.91 5.35
CA LYS A 74 -5.18 -37.18 5.06
C LYS A 74 -6.28 -37.54 6.05
N VAL A 75 -6.43 -38.84 6.35
CA VAL A 75 -7.44 -39.34 7.28
C VAL A 75 -7.13 -38.87 8.70
N GLU A 76 -5.87 -38.99 9.12
CA GLU A 76 -5.41 -38.64 10.47
C GLU A 76 -5.53 -37.13 10.75
N LEU A 77 -5.11 -36.27 9.81
CA LEU A 77 -5.19 -34.80 9.95
C LEU A 77 -6.55 -34.21 9.53
N ARG A 78 -7.45 -35.03 8.98
CA ARG A 78 -8.74 -34.60 8.41
C ARG A 78 -8.55 -33.47 7.39
N ARG A 79 -7.56 -33.61 6.49
CA ARG A 79 -7.23 -32.62 5.45
C ARG A 79 -7.66 -33.13 4.08
N LYS A 80 -8.03 -32.19 3.19
CA LYS A 80 -8.42 -32.51 1.81
C LYS A 80 -7.25 -32.97 0.94
N ALA A 81 -6.05 -32.49 1.26
CA ALA A 81 -4.84 -32.77 0.51
C ALA A 81 -3.64 -32.78 1.46
N MET A 82 -2.62 -33.56 1.10
CA MET A 82 -1.32 -33.61 1.78
C MET A 82 -0.21 -33.33 0.78
N PRO A 83 0.87 -32.67 1.22
CA PRO A 83 2.01 -32.43 0.35
C PRO A 83 2.63 -33.75 -0.12
N GLU A 84 3.08 -33.80 -1.37
CA GLU A 84 3.81 -34.96 -1.90
C GLU A 84 5.22 -35.08 -1.34
N ARG A 85 5.79 -33.93 -0.98
CA ARG A 85 7.14 -33.78 -0.46
C ARG A 85 7.13 -32.89 0.76
N LEU A 86 7.94 -33.22 1.75
CA LEU A 86 8.16 -32.41 2.92
C LEU A 86 9.64 -32.02 3.00
N GLU A 87 9.90 -30.71 2.99
CA GLU A 87 11.20 -30.16 3.34
C GLU A 87 11.25 -29.92 4.86
N PHE A 88 12.33 -30.35 5.50
CA PHE A 88 12.63 -30.04 6.89
C PHE A 88 14.13 -29.87 7.08
N TYR A 89 14.51 -29.32 8.23
CA TYR A 89 15.90 -29.02 8.56
C TYR A 89 16.33 -29.87 9.74
N GLU A 90 17.41 -30.64 9.57
CA GLU A 90 18.09 -31.31 10.68
C GLU A 90 19.15 -30.36 11.26
N VAL A 91 19.09 -30.12 12.56
CA VAL A 91 19.97 -29.16 13.24
C VAL A 91 20.92 -29.89 14.18
N ARG A 92 22.22 -29.69 13.99
CA ARG A 92 23.30 -30.25 14.81
C ARG A 92 24.07 -29.16 15.54
N ASN A 93 24.60 -29.48 16.71
CA ASN A 93 25.45 -28.56 17.48
C ASN A 93 26.89 -28.54 16.92
N GLU A 94 27.75 -27.71 17.52
CA GLU A 94 29.19 -27.62 17.19
C GLU A 94 29.97 -28.94 17.24
N ARG A 95 29.49 -29.92 18.03
CA ARG A 95 30.11 -31.23 18.18
C ARG A 95 29.61 -32.25 17.15
N GLY A 96 28.64 -31.87 16.33
CA GLY A 96 27.98 -32.74 15.37
C GLY A 96 26.81 -33.54 15.96
N ASP A 97 26.46 -33.36 17.24
CA ASP A 97 25.33 -34.05 17.85
C ASP A 97 24.01 -33.44 17.39
N LEU A 98 23.02 -34.30 17.13
CA LEU A 98 21.66 -33.87 16.79
C LEU A 98 21.06 -33.03 17.93
N SER A 99 20.67 -31.80 17.59
CA SER A 99 19.99 -30.87 18.51
C SER A 99 18.47 -30.84 18.29
N GLY A 100 18.01 -31.23 17.11
CA GLY A 100 16.59 -31.34 16.78
C GLY A 100 16.30 -31.11 15.31
N TRP A 101 15.07 -30.73 15.01
CA TRP A 101 14.58 -30.50 13.65
C TRP A 101 13.79 -29.20 13.55
N ALA A 102 13.60 -28.69 12.33
CA ALA A 102 12.69 -27.57 12.10
C ALA A 102 11.93 -27.71 10.77
N LEU A 103 10.71 -27.21 10.74
CA LEU A 103 9.88 -27.11 9.53
C LEU A 103 9.53 -25.64 9.31
N GLN A 104 9.71 -25.17 8.06
CA GLN A 104 9.16 -23.90 7.61
C GLN A 104 7.95 -24.19 6.72
N ARG A 105 6.79 -23.61 7.04
CA ARG A 105 5.58 -23.81 6.25
C ARG A 105 4.74 -22.54 6.14
N ASP A 106 3.85 -22.57 5.16
CA ASP A 106 2.80 -21.59 4.96
C ASP A 106 1.44 -22.17 5.38
N VAL A 107 0.66 -21.39 6.12
CA VAL A 107 -0.76 -21.67 6.37
C VAL A 107 -1.60 -20.48 5.92
N LEU A 108 -2.76 -20.76 5.34
CA LEU A 108 -3.68 -19.71 4.94
C LEU A 108 -4.34 -19.10 6.19
N GLY A 109 -4.18 -17.80 6.39
CA GLY A 109 -4.87 -17.05 7.44
C GLY A 109 -6.34 -16.80 7.08
N LYS A 110 -6.78 -15.55 7.23
CA LYS A 110 -8.06 -15.06 6.69
C LYS A 110 -8.09 -15.02 5.17
N SER A 111 -7.03 -14.53 4.53
CA SER A 111 -6.97 -14.31 3.09
C SER A 111 -5.56 -14.48 2.49
N GLU A 112 -4.50 -14.36 3.29
CA GLU A 112 -3.12 -14.45 2.79
C GLU A 112 -2.33 -15.52 3.57
N PRO A 113 -1.24 -16.06 3.00
CA PRO A 113 -0.40 -17.03 3.69
C PRO A 113 0.39 -16.39 4.83
N ILE A 114 0.42 -17.11 5.96
CA ILE A 114 1.28 -16.88 7.11
C ILE A 114 2.42 -17.88 7.03
N THR A 115 3.65 -17.40 6.86
CA THR A 115 4.86 -18.23 6.87
C THR A 115 5.38 -18.32 8.30
N TYR A 116 5.62 -19.51 8.81
CA TYR A 116 6.18 -19.73 10.14
C TYR A 116 7.19 -20.88 10.13
N LEU A 117 8.06 -20.88 11.14
CA LEU A 117 8.99 -21.95 11.43
C LEU A 117 8.65 -22.56 12.79
N VAL A 118 8.50 -23.88 12.82
CA VAL A 118 8.39 -24.65 14.06
C VAL A 118 9.66 -25.47 14.25
N ALA A 119 10.30 -25.32 15.40
CA ALA A 119 11.46 -26.10 15.80
C ALA A 119 11.06 -27.16 16.80
N PHE A 120 11.71 -28.33 16.73
CA PHE A 120 11.48 -29.50 17.56
C PHE A 120 12.77 -29.91 18.26
N ASP A 121 12.66 -30.38 19.49
CA ASP A 121 13.77 -31.01 20.20
C ASP A 121 14.00 -32.47 19.75
N THR A 122 15.00 -33.12 20.32
CA THR A 122 15.34 -34.52 20.03
C THR A 122 14.26 -35.52 20.46
N ASN A 123 13.31 -35.11 21.30
CA ASN A 123 12.13 -35.90 21.69
C ASN A 123 10.91 -35.59 20.82
N LYS A 124 11.11 -34.88 19.70
CA LYS A 124 10.06 -34.48 18.74
C LYS A 124 8.99 -33.59 19.37
N ARG A 125 9.32 -32.90 20.47
CA ARG A 125 8.45 -31.89 21.08
C ARG A 125 8.78 -30.51 20.54
N VAL A 126 7.76 -29.69 20.37
CA VAL A 126 7.91 -28.32 19.89
C VAL A 126 8.78 -27.52 20.87
N ARG A 127 9.90 -27.01 20.37
CA ARG A 127 10.86 -26.18 21.08
C ARG A 127 10.51 -24.70 20.96
N SER A 128 10.10 -24.27 19.77
CA SER A 128 9.67 -22.89 19.50
C SER A 128 8.84 -22.83 18.23
N VAL A 129 8.03 -21.77 18.12
CA VAL A 129 7.32 -21.38 16.91
C VAL A 129 7.67 -19.92 16.64
N GLU A 130 8.12 -19.61 15.43
CA GLU A 130 8.51 -18.29 14.98
C GLU A 130 7.73 -17.92 13.72
N ILE A 131 7.10 -16.74 13.70
CA ILE A 131 6.36 -16.26 12.52
C ILE A 131 7.37 -15.53 11.61
N LEU A 132 7.63 -16.09 10.43
CA LEU A 132 8.60 -15.56 9.47
C LEU A 132 7.97 -14.54 8.54
N ALA A 133 6.71 -14.73 8.12
CA ALA A 133 5.98 -13.79 7.28
C ALA A 133 4.49 -13.77 7.64
N TYR A 134 3.86 -12.59 7.60
CA TYR A 134 2.46 -12.39 7.94
C TYR A 134 1.87 -11.25 7.13
N ARG A 135 1.05 -11.59 6.14
CA ARG A 135 0.72 -10.69 5.02
C ARG A 135 -0.67 -10.06 5.14
N GLU A 136 -1.36 -10.25 6.25
CA GLU A 136 -2.74 -9.79 6.46
C GLU A 136 -2.81 -8.46 7.22
N SER A 137 -3.93 -7.75 7.08
CA SER A 137 -4.15 -6.47 7.75
C SER A 137 -4.46 -6.58 9.25
N HIS A 138 -4.98 -7.73 9.71
CA HIS A 138 -5.42 -7.95 11.10
C HIS A 138 -5.16 -9.39 11.52
N GLY A 139 -4.62 -9.58 12.73
CA GLY A 139 -4.29 -10.89 13.30
C GLY A 139 -2.79 -11.10 13.54
N GLY A 140 -1.96 -10.07 13.32
CA GLY A 140 -0.51 -10.09 13.56
C GLY A 140 -0.12 -10.30 15.03
N GLU A 141 -1.08 -10.33 15.95
CA GLU A 141 -0.91 -10.68 17.36
C GLU A 141 -0.41 -12.12 17.56
N VAL A 142 -0.56 -13.00 16.57
CA VAL A 142 0.05 -14.34 16.58
C VAL A 142 1.58 -14.29 16.67
N ARG A 143 2.19 -13.13 16.34
CA ARG A 143 3.62 -12.89 16.54
C ARG A 143 3.98 -12.64 17.99
N ARG A 144 3.04 -12.44 18.92
CA ARG A 144 3.40 -12.18 20.32
C ARG A 144 3.98 -13.44 20.96
N GLU A 145 5.09 -13.29 21.67
CA GLU A 145 5.74 -14.39 22.38
C GLU A 145 4.77 -15.15 23.30
N ALA A 146 3.85 -14.42 23.96
CA ALA A 146 2.81 -15.01 24.81
C ALA A 146 1.91 -16.02 24.06
N PHE A 147 1.64 -15.81 22.77
CA PHE A 147 0.90 -16.75 21.95
C PHE A 147 1.77 -17.94 21.56
N ARG A 148 2.98 -17.67 21.04
CA ARG A 148 3.89 -18.70 20.51
C ARG A 148 4.38 -19.67 21.60
N LYS A 149 4.58 -19.19 22.83
CA LYS A 149 4.99 -20.03 23.97
C LYS A 149 3.97 -21.11 24.35
N GLN A 150 2.71 -21.01 23.92
CA GLN A 150 1.69 -22.02 24.20
C GLN A 150 1.94 -23.35 23.49
N PHE A 151 2.73 -23.35 22.42
CA PHE A 151 3.10 -24.55 21.67
C PHE A 151 4.31 -25.28 22.26
N VAL A 152 5.10 -24.64 23.12
CA VAL A 152 6.34 -25.23 23.65
C VAL A 152 6.02 -26.48 24.48
N GLY A 153 6.77 -27.56 24.22
CA GLY A 153 6.63 -28.86 24.86
C GLY A 153 5.52 -29.75 24.29
N LYS A 154 4.71 -29.25 23.35
CA LYS A 154 3.65 -30.04 22.70
C LYS A 154 4.24 -31.06 21.74
N GLY A 155 3.64 -32.24 21.68
CA GLY A 155 4.09 -33.37 20.86
C GLY A 155 2.89 -34.16 20.32
N LEU A 156 3.12 -35.36 19.79
CA LEU A 156 2.11 -36.16 19.09
C LEU A 156 0.85 -36.46 19.92
N GLU A 157 1.00 -36.55 21.24
CA GLU A 157 -0.10 -36.79 22.17
C GLU A 157 -0.93 -35.52 22.50
N SER A 158 -0.49 -34.35 22.03
CA SER A 158 -1.13 -33.06 22.31
C SER A 158 -2.23 -32.76 21.30
N LYS A 159 -3.45 -32.45 21.78
CA LYS A 159 -4.61 -32.17 20.92
C LYS A 159 -4.55 -30.84 20.16
N LEU A 160 -3.86 -29.84 20.72
CA LEU A 160 -3.69 -28.50 20.13
C LEU A 160 -5.00 -27.87 19.62
N GLU A 161 -6.09 -27.93 20.41
CA GLU A 161 -7.38 -27.32 20.04
C GLU A 161 -7.41 -25.82 20.41
N LEU A 162 -7.66 -24.93 19.44
CA LEU A 162 -7.81 -23.49 19.72
C LEU A 162 -9.03 -23.22 20.63
N GLY A 163 -8.83 -22.42 21.67
CA GLY A 163 -9.83 -22.10 22.70
C GLY A 163 -9.87 -23.10 23.86
N ARG A 164 -9.19 -24.23 23.74
CA ARG A 164 -9.07 -25.25 24.79
C ARG A 164 -7.63 -25.44 25.24
N ASP A 165 -6.75 -25.84 24.32
CA ASP A 165 -5.34 -26.09 24.59
C ASP A 165 -4.47 -24.87 24.28
N VAL A 166 -4.90 -24.05 23.30
CA VAL A 166 -4.23 -22.81 22.90
C VAL A 166 -5.20 -21.65 23.08
N ARG A 167 -4.86 -20.65 23.90
CA ARG A 167 -5.69 -19.47 24.11
C ARG A 167 -5.74 -18.63 22.84
N ASN A 168 -6.96 -18.30 22.43
CA ASN A 168 -7.24 -17.42 21.31
C ASN A 168 -6.97 -15.95 21.66
N ILE A 169 -6.67 -15.13 20.66
CA ILE A 169 -6.53 -13.68 20.79
C ILE A 169 -7.73 -13.01 20.11
N SER A 170 -8.42 -12.13 20.83
CA SER A 170 -9.55 -11.36 20.28
C SER A 170 -9.08 -10.52 19.08
N GLY A 171 -9.84 -10.52 17.99
CA GLY A 171 -9.49 -9.86 16.73
C GLY A 171 -8.55 -10.66 15.81
N ALA A 172 -7.91 -11.73 16.29
CA ALA A 172 -6.95 -12.54 15.53
C ALA A 172 -7.37 -14.01 15.37
N THR A 173 -8.65 -14.34 15.57
CA THR A 173 -9.13 -15.73 15.67
C THR A 173 -8.79 -16.62 14.47
N LEU A 174 -8.89 -16.09 13.25
CA LEU A 174 -8.59 -16.85 12.04
C LEU A 174 -7.10 -17.16 11.93
N SER A 175 -6.24 -16.17 12.16
CA SER A 175 -4.79 -16.37 12.15
C SER A 175 -4.32 -17.27 13.31
N CYS A 176 -4.92 -17.13 14.50
CA CYS A 176 -4.64 -18.03 15.64
C CYS A 176 -5.00 -19.47 15.27
N ARG A 177 -6.16 -19.70 14.66
CA ARG A 177 -6.60 -21.02 14.21
C ARG A 177 -5.64 -21.60 13.17
N ALA A 178 -5.29 -20.80 12.15
CA ALA A 178 -4.40 -21.23 11.08
C ALA A 178 -3.04 -21.70 11.62
N ILE A 179 -2.42 -20.93 12.52
CA ILE A 179 -1.15 -21.32 13.15
C ILE A 179 -1.32 -22.54 14.05
N THR A 180 -2.39 -22.60 14.87
CA THR A 180 -2.64 -23.75 15.75
C THR A 180 -2.81 -25.05 14.98
N ASP A 181 -3.65 -25.03 13.94
CA ASP A 181 -3.89 -26.18 13.06
C ASP A 181 -2.61 -26.54 12.28
N GLY A 182 -1.85 -25.53 11.85
CA GLY A 182 -0.56 -25.71 11.18
C GLY A 182 0.47 -26.43 12.03
N VAL A 183 0.70 -25.95 13.26
CA VAL A 183 1.65 -26.56 14.19
C VAL A 183 1.23 -27.99 14.58
N HIS A 184 -0.07 -28.24 14.74
CA HIS A 184 -0.59 -29.59 14.96
C HIS A 184 -0.23 -30.53 13.79
N ASP A 185 -0.46 -30.08 12.55
CA ASP A 185 -0.11 -30.86 11.36
C ASP A 185 1.40 -31.11 11.26
N ASP A 186 2.23 -30.13 11.65
CA ASP A 186 3.70 -30.25 11.61
C ASP A 186 4.27 -31.30 12.56
N VAL A 187 3.68 -31.44 13.75
CA VAL A 187 4.06 -32.48 14.71
C VAL A 187 3.92 -33.86 14.07
N LEU A 188 2.78 -34.12 13.43
CA LEU A 188 2.54 -35.41 12.77
C LEU A 188 3.40 -35.58 11.51
N LEU A 189 3.56 -34.53 10.71
CA LEU A 189 4.35 -34.56 9.49
C LEU A 189 5.83 -34.88 9.76
N LEU A 190 6.41 -34.26 10.78
CA LEU A 190 7.79 -34.57 11.19
C LEU A 190 7.89 -36.03 11.64
N GLU A 191 6.94 -36.54 12.43
CA GLU A 191 6.94 -37.93 12.87
C GLU A 191 7.00 -38.89 11.69
N ARG A 192 6.09 -38.72 10.71
CA ARG A 192 6.03 -39.57 9.52
C ARG A 192 7.25 -39.43 8.61
N ALA A 193 7.82 -38.22 8.51
CA ALA A 193 9.02 -38.00 7.73
C ALA A 193 10.23 -38.74 8.33
N LEU A 194 10.36 -38.71 9.66
CA LEU A 194 11.43 -39.42 10.36
C LEU A 194 11.26 -40.95 10.32
N GLU A 195 10.02 -41.46 10.31
CA GLU A 195 9.72 -42.89 10.11
C GLU A 195 10.06 -43.37 8.69
N SER A 196 9.83 -42.52 7.69
CA SER A 196 10.06 -42.85 6.27
C SER A 196 11.53 -42.84 5.86
N GLY A 197 12.41 -42.22 6.67
CA GLY A 197 13.82 -42.00 6.36
C GLY A 197 14.03 -40.85 5.38
N CYS A 198 15.09 -40.05 5.58
CA CYS A 198 15.50 -39.03 4.61
C CYS A 198 16.16 -39.71 3.40
N ASP A 199 15.85 -39.24 2.19
CA ASP A 199 16.62 -39.64 1.02
C ASP A 199 18.04 -39.05 1.14
N ASP A 200 19.05 -39.90 1.35
CA ASP A 200 20.45 -39.47 1.51
C ASP A 200 20.97 -38.70 0.30
N THR A 201 20.36 -38.89 -0.88
CA THR A 201 20.69 -38.14 -2.11
C THR A 201 20.11 -36.71 -2.12
N ALA A 202 19.09 -36.42 -1.30
CA ALA A 202 18.45 -35.11 -1.19
C ALA A 202 19.04 -34.23 -0.07
N ARG A 203 19.96 -34.78 0.73
CA ARG A 203 20.56 -34.09 1.87
C ARG A 203 21.58 -33.05 1.39
N SER A 204 21.27 -31.77 1.59
CA SER A 204 22.17 -30.66 1.25
C SER A 204 22.59 -29.90 2.50
N MET A 205 23.90 -29.76 2.71
CA MET A 205 24.45 -28.97 3.82
C MET A 205 24.26 -27.48 3.52
N LEU A 206 23.60 -26.77 4.44
CA LEU A 206 23.61 -25.30 4.44
C LEU A 206 24.92 -24.81 5.09
N ALA A 207 25.37 -23.62 4.71
CA ALA A 207 26.55 -23.01 5.31
C ALA A 207 26.42 -22.96 6.85
N PRO A 208 27.51 -23.18 7.62
CA PRO A 208 27.44 -23.17 9.08
C PRO A 208 26.86 -21.86 9.60
N LEU A 209 25.76 -21.93 10.37
CA LEU A 209 25.15 -20.76 10.97
C LEU A 209 25.92 -20.41 12.25
N ARG A 210 26.59 -19.25 12.24
CA ARG A 210 27.17 -18.66 13.46
C ARG A 210 26.05 -18.11 14.35
N ASP A 211 26.27 -18.03 15.66
CA ASP A 211 25.32 -17.47 16.64
C ASP A 211 24.75 -16.14 16.10
N ALA A 212 23.53 -16.18 15.57
CA ALA A 212 22.93 -15.06 14.84
C ALA A 212 22.55 -13.88 15.75
N ARG A 213 22.93 -13.93 17.03
CA ARG A 213 22.77 -12.83 17.98
C ARG A 213 23.64 -11.62 17.67
N THR A 214 24.67 -11.75 16.84
CA THR A 214 25.63 -10.65 16.54
C THR A 214 25.65 -10.16 15.10
N ALA A 215 24.85 -10.74 14.19
CA ALA A 215 24.65 -10.17 12.85
C ALA A 215 23.35 -9.36 12.86
N GLU A 216 23.44 -8.02 12.80
CA GLU A 216 22.26 -7.19 12.64
C GLU A 216 21.58 -7.56 11.31
N ASP A 217 20.42 -8.22 11.40
CA ASP A 217 19.64 -8.69 10.25
C ASP A 217 19.12 -7.46 9.50
N ARG A 218 19.77 -7.15 8.38
CA ARG A 218 19.41 -6.06 7.47
C ARG A 218 18.54 -6.62 6.34
N ALA A 219 17.33 -7.03 6.68
CA ALA A 219 16.39 -7.58 5.72
C ALA A 219 15.59 -6.47 5.01
N ARG A 220 15.03 -6.80 3.84
CA ARG A 220 14.05 -5.98 3.16
C ARG A 220 12.70 -6.12 3.87
N VAL A 221 12.23 -5.05 4.50
CA VAL A 221 10.91 -4.99 5.14
C VAL A 221 9.97 -4.19 4.26
N HIS A 222 8.88 -4.81 3.79
CA HIS A 222 7.86 -4.16 2.98
C HIS A 222 6.49 -4.25 3.66
N ARG A 223 5.76 -3.14 3.72
CA ARG A 223 4.40 -3.09 4.28
C ARG A 223 3.50 -2.16 3.47
N ALA A 224 2.22 -2.50 3.42
CA ALA A 224 1.19 -1.72 2.72
C ALA A 224 0.00 -1.45 3.66
N ARG A 225 -0.60 -0.25 3.56
CA ARG A 225 -1.87 0.13 4.22
C ARG A 225 -2.69 1.05 3.34
N LEU A 226 -3.98 1.17 3.64
CA LEU A 226 -4.80 2.24 3.08
C LEU A 226 -4.56 3.53 3.87
N CYS A 227 -4.30 4.63 3.18
CA CYS A 227 -4.10 5.97 3.74
C CYS A 227 -4.64 7.01 2.74
N MET A 228 -5.26 8.11 3.20
CA MET A 228 -5.80 9.18 2.35
C MET A 228 -6.61 8.70 1.12
N GLY A 229 -7.37 7.60 1.28
CA GLY A 229 -8.20 7.03 0.20
C GLY A 229 -7.45 6.31 -0.92
N THR A 230 -6.21 5.85 -0.69
CA THR A 230 -5.44 5.01 -1.62
C THR A 230 -4.46 4.07 -0.89
N SER A 231 -3.77 3.19 -1.63
CA SER A 231 -2.72 2.32 -1.08
C SER A 231 -1.43 3.10 -0.85
N LEU A 232 -0.84 2.93 0.33
CA LEU A 232 0.49 3.40 0.71
C LEU A 232 1.36 2.21 1.05
N GLU A 233 2.47 2.08 0.32
CA GLU A 233 3.45 1.02 0.46
C GLU A 233 4.78 1.62 0.90
N ILE A 234 5.45 1.00 1.86
CA ILE A 234 6.76 1.42 2.35
C ILE A 234 7.67 0.20 2.34
N THR A 235 8.82 0.33 1.69
CA THR A 235 9.89 -0.65 1.69
C THR A 235 11.13 -0.04 2.32
N VAL A 236 11.65 -0.66 3.37
CA VAL A 236 12.91 -0.32 4.02
C VAL A 236 13.91 -1.45 3.77
N VAL A 237 15.16 -1.10 3.46
CA VAL A 237 16.28 -2.03 3.32
C VAL A 237 17.45 -1.54 4.17
N ASP A 238 18.47 -2.38 4.33
CA ASP A 238 19.73 -2.01 4.98
C ASP A 238 19.64 -1.51 6.44
N ALA A 239 18.48 -1.65 7.09
CA ALA A 239 18.23 -1.33 8.49
C ALA A 239 17.93 -2.62 9.29
N PRO A 240 18.29 -2.69 10.58
CA PRO A 240 17.85 -3.77 11.44
C PRO A 240 16.32 -3.95 11.38
N VAL A 241 15.85 -5.19 11.23
CA VAL A 241 14.41 -5.50 11.01
C VAL A 241 13.49 -4.82 12.03
N GLU A 242 13.88 -4.81 13.31
CA GLU A 242 13.12 -4.17 14.38
C GLU A 242 13.02 -2.65 14.19
N ILE A 243 14.12 -2.00 13.78
CA ILE A 243 14.16 -0.58 13.46
C ILE A 243 13.29 -0.29 12.24
N ALA A 244 13.40 -1.11 11.19
CA ALA A 244 12.59 -0.97 9.98
C ALA A 244 11.09 -1.05 10.28
N HIS A 245 10.64 -2.02 11.09
CA HIS A 245 9.24 -2.11 11.49
C HIS A 245 8.77 -0.91 12.31
N ALA A 246 9.55 -0.48 13.30
CA ALA A 246 9.21 0.66 14.13
C ALA A 246 9.13 1.97 13.33
N ALA A 247 10.09 2.18 12.42
CA ALA A 247 10.12 3.33 11.52
C ALA A 247 8.90 3.34 10.58
N ILE A 248 8.55 2.18 10.00
CA ILE A 248 7.37 2.04 9.14
C ILE A 248 6.06 2.31 9.92
N ASP A 249 5.93 1.79 11.14
CA ASP A 249 4.75 2.06 11.97
C ASP A 249 4.63 3.56 12.32
N ALA A 250 5.74 4.22 12.62
CA ALA A 250 5.77 5.67 12.86
C ALA A 250 5.42 6.47 11.59
N ALA A 251 5.89 6.04 10.42
CA ALA A 251 5.54 6.66 9.14
C ALA A 251 4.04 6.53 8.84
N PHE A 252 3.46 5.34 9.03
CA PHE A 252 2.00 5.18 8.87
C PHE A 252 1.20 6.05 9.83
N ALA A 253 1.61 6.15 11.09
CA ALA A 253 0.97 7.03 12.06
C ALA A 253 1.04 8.51 11.64
N GLU A 254 2.14 8.95 11.03
CA GLU A 254 2.26 10.29 10.47
C GLU A 254 1.31 10.52 9.29
N GLY A 255 1.18 9.54 8.39
CA GLY A 255 0.20 9.58 7.30
C GLY A 255 -1.24 9.70 7.82
N GLU A 256 -1.61 8.91 8.83
CA GLU A 256 -2.93 8.97 9.47
C GLU A 256 -3.19 10.33 10.16
N ARG A 257 -2.18 10.88 10.84
CA ARG A 257 -2.26 12.21 11.47
C ARG A 257 -2.48 13.30 10.42
N LEU A 258 -1.77 13.25 9.29
CA LEU A 258 -1.93 14.21 8.21
C LEU A 258 -3.27 14.06 7.48
N ASP A 259 -3.77 12.84 7.27
CA ASP A 259 -5.12 12.62 6.75
C ASP A 259 -6.18 13.29 7.65
N ALA A 260 -6.04 13.17 8.97
CA ALA A 260 -6.93 13.81 9.92
C ALA A 260 -6.95 15.35 9.80
N LEU A 261 -5.84 15.98 9.41
CA LEU A 261 -5.71 17.43 9.25
C LEU A 261 -6.13 17.93 7.86
N LEU A 262 -5.77 17.20 6.81
CA LEU A 262 -5.78 17.68 5.43
C LEU A 262 -6.97 17.16 4.61
N SER A 263 -7.68 16.13 5.09
CA SER A 263 -8.76 15.50 4.33
C SER A 263 -10.01 16.35 4.27
N HIS A 264 -10.47 16.70 3.06
CA HIS A 264 -11.74 17.38 2.85
C HIS A 264 -12.96 16.45 3.04
N TYR A 265 -12.74 15.14 3.22
CA TYR A 265 -13.80 14.17 3.52
C TYR A 265 -14.11 14.08 5.03
N ARG A 266 -13.20 14.57 5.86
CA ARG A 266 -13.30 14.51 7.32
C ARG A 266 -13.85 15.81 7.87
N GLU A 267 -14.93 15.74 8.63
CA GLU A 267 -15.58 16.95 9.16
C GLU A 267 -14.70 17.69 10.20
N ASP A 268 -13.86 16.96 10.92
CA ASP A 268 -12.98 17.45 11.99
C ASP A 268 -11.63 18.01 11.48
N SER A 269 -11.35 17.90 10.17
CA SER A 269 -10.11 18.39 9.58
C SER A 269 -10.03 19.91 9.51
N ASP A 270 -8.82 20.44 9.44
CA ASP A 270 -8.61 21.88 9.32
C ASP A 270 -9.14 22.42 7.99
N ILE A 271 -8.97 21.65 6.90
CA ILE A 271 -9.50 22.00 5.58
C ILE A 271 -11.03 22.11 5.60
N SER A 272 -11.72 21.18 6.27
CA SER A 272 -13.17 21.25 6.42
C SER A 272 -13.62 22.40 7.33
N LYS A 273 -12.87 22.72 8.39
CA LYS A 273 -13.15 23.90 9.23
C LYS A 273 -13.01 25.20 8.45
N ILE A 274 -11.92 25.36 7.68
CA ILE A 274 -11.73 26.52 6.79
C ILE A 274 -12.89 26.61 5.79
N GLY A 275 -13.26 25.50 5.16
CA GLY A 275 -14.37 25.44 4.20
C GLY A 275 -15.73 25.83 4.80
N ARG A 276 -16.02 25.45 6.06
CA ARG A 276 -17.25 25.86 6.77
C ARG A 276 -17.27 27.33 7.14
N ALA A 277 -16.10 27.91 7.43
CA ALA A 277 -15.94 29.33 7.77
C ALA A 277 -15.77 30.24 6.54
N ALA A 278 -15.83 29.68 5.32
CA ALA A 278 -15.61 30.42 4.08
C ALA A 278 -16.56 31.62 3.95
N GLY A 279 -16.01 32.78 3.59
CA GLY A 279 -16.71 34.07 3.53
C GLY A 279 -16.98 34.71 4.90
N SER A 280 -16.40 34.20 5.98
CA SER A 280 -16.59 34.69 7.35
C SER A 280 -15.23 34.90 8.06
N GLN A 281 -15.08 34.43 9.29
CA GLN A 281 -13.88 34.59 10.11
C GLN A 281 -12.72 33.66 9.69
N ALA A 282 -11.49 34.08 10.01
CA ALA A 282 -10.32 33.22 9.90
C ALA A 282 -10.38 32.09 10.94
N VAL A 283 -9.75 30.96 10.62
CA VAL A 283 -9.74 29.75 11.44
C VAL A 283 -8.31 29.43 11.85
N GLU A 284 -8.11 29.12 13.12
CA GLU A 284 -6.84 28.59 13.63
C GLU A 284 -6.63 27.17 13.13
N VAL A 285 -5.44 26.92 12.61
CA VAL A 285 -5.09 25.67 11.95
C VAL A 285 -3.73 25.17 12.38
N HIS A 286 -3.52 23.87 12.26
CA HIS A 286 -2.26 23.23 12.58
C HIS A 286 -1.12 23.74 11.69
N ALA A 287 0.11 23.78 12.23
CA ALA A 287 1.29 24.25 11.50
C ALA A 287 1.54 23.50 10.18
N ASP A 288 1.29 22.17 10.15
CA ASP A 288 1.36 21.38 8.91
C ASP A 288 0.33 21.83 7.86
N THR A 289 -0.89 22.15 8.28
CA THR A 289 -1.93 22.68 7.39
C THR A 289 -1.46 23.98 6.76
N LEU A 290 -0.92 24.90 7.56
CA LEU A 290 -0.37 26.16 7.05
C LEU A 290 0.82 25.96 6.14
N LYS A 291 1.70 25.01 6.45
CA LYS A 291 2.85 24.70 5.61
C LYS A 291 2.40 24.23 4.23
N VAL A 292 1.45 23.31 4.14
CA VAL A 292 0.87 22.85 2.86
C VAL A 292 0.22 24.00 2.09
N LEU A 293 -0.54 24.86 2.76
CA LEU A 293 -1.19 26.00 2.12
C LEU A 293 -0.18 27.06 1.63
N THR A 294 0.92 27.23 2.37
CA THR A 294 2.03 28.12 1.99
C THR A 294 2.79 27.58 0.78
N GLU A 295 3.15 26.29 0.79
CA GLU A 295 3.76 25.62 -0.37
C GLU A 295 2.84 25.68 -1.59
N SER A 296 1.54 25.50 -1.38
CA SER A 296 0.56 25.64 -2.47
C SER A 296 0.57 27.02 -3.10
N ARG A 297 0.72 28.09 -2.32
CA ARG A 297 0.81 29.47 -2.84
C ARG A 297 2.09 29.67 -3.65
N ARG A 298 3.21 29.12 -3.19
CA ARG A 298 4.47 29.13 -3.94
C ARG A 298 4.31 28.40 -5.27
N LEU A 299 3.82 27.16 -5.24
CA LEU A 299 3.64 26.32 -6.43
C LEU A 299 2.62 26.90 -7.41
N HIS A 300 1.56 27.55 -6.92
CA HIS A 300 0.63 28.31 -7.76
C HIS A 300 1.35 29.41 -8.56
N ALA A 301 2.22 30.20 -7.91
CA ALA A 301 2.98 31.25 -8.57
C ALA A 301 4.01 30.68 -9.57
N GLU A 302 4.76 29.65 -9.17
CA GLU A 302 5.77 29.00 -10.01
C GLU A 302 5.17 28.34 -11.26
N THR A 303 3.92 27.88 -11.17
CA THR A 303 3.20 27.22 -12.28
C THR A 303 2.29 28.16 -13.07
N ASP A 304 2.33 29.46 -12.82
CA ASP A 304 1.48 30.48 -13.47
C ASP A 304 -0.03 30.18 -13.34
N GLY A 305 -0.41 29.70 -12.15
CA GLY A 305 -1.77 29.33 -11.81
C GLY A 305 -2.29 28.05 -12.47
N ALA A 306 -1.43 27.26 -13.11
CA ALA A 306 -1.82 25.95 -13.64
C ALA A 306 -2.09 24.93 -12.53
N PHE A 307 -1.38 25.03 -11.41
CA PHE A 307 -1.73 24.34 -10.17
C PHE A 307 -2.41 25.33 -9.20
N ASP A 308 -3.59 24.96 -8.69
CA ASP A 308 -4.30 25.77 -7.71
C ASP A 308 -5.18 24.87 -6.81
N PRO A 309 -4.88 24.72 -5.51
CA PRO A 309 -5.72 23.94 -4.62
C PRO A 309 -7.03 24.64 -4.26
N CYS A 310 -7.21 25.94 -4.54
CA CYS A 310 -8.48 26.64 -4.30
C CYS A 310 -9.48 26.46 -5.46
N ILE A 311 -9.39 25.33 -6.16
CA ILE A 311 -10.23 24.96 -7.32
C ILE A 311 -11.53 24.25 -6.91
N GLY A 312 -11.79 24.07 -5.62
CA GLY A 312 -12.87 23.20 -5.14
C GLY A 312 -14.27 23.61 -5.61
N ALA A 313 -14.52 24.91 -5.86
CA ALA A 313 -15.81 25.36 -6.40
C ALA A 313 -16.01 24.90 -7.86
N LEU A 314 -14.97 24.94 -8.69
CA LEU A 314 -15.00 24.38 -10.04
C LEU A 314 -15.19 22.87 -10.03
N LEU A 315 -14.44 22.14 -9.20
CA LEU A 315 -14.59 20.68 -9.07
C LEU A 315 -16.03 20.30 -8.67
N ARG A 316 -16.66 21.08 -7.78
CA ARG A 316 -18.05 20.89 -7.39
C ARG A 316 -19.01 21.03 -8.57
N VAL A 317 -18.89 22.08 -9.37
CA VAL A 317 -19.75 22.29 -10.57
C VAL A 317 -19.62 21.12 -11.55
N TRP A 318 -18.41 20.65 -11.82
CA TRP A 318 -18.20 19.50 -12.71
C TRP A 318 -18.75 18.19 -12.14
N ARG A 319 -18.64 17.98 -10.81
CA ARG A 319 -19.24 16.83 -10.14
C ARG A 319 -20.77 16.85 -10.22
N GLU A 320 -21.39 18.01 -9.96
CA GLU A 320 -22.84 18.21 -10.07
C GLU A 320 -23.32 17.97 -11.52
N ALA A 321 -22.59 18.48 -12.51
CA ALA A 321 -22.86 18.22 -13.93
C ALA A 321 -22.77 16.75 -14.32
N SER A 322 -21.79 16.02 -13.77
CA SER A 322 -21.65 14.58 -13.99
C SER A 322 -22.86 13.81 -13.45
N ILE A 323 -23.32 14.14 -12.23
CA ILE A 323 -24.51 13.53 -11.62
C ILE A 323 -25.77 13.86 -12.43
N ALA A 324 -25.91 15.11 -12.86
CA ALA A 324 -27.05 15.56 -13.65
C ALA A 324 -27.01 15.10 -15.13
N ALA A 325 -25.92 14.46 -15.57
CA ALA A 325 -25.62 14.14 -16.96
C ALA A 325 -25.83 15.33 -17.92
N ARG A 326 -25.57 16.56 -17.44
CA ARG A 326 -25.76 17.81 -18.17
C ARG A 326 -24.49 18.64 -18.11
N TRP A 327 -24.09 19.19 -19.25
CA TRP A 327 -22.95 20.10 -19.31
C TRP A 327 -23.22 21.40 -18.50
N PRO A 328 -22.25 21.89 -17.70
CA PRO A 328 -22.38 23.21 -17.09
C PRO A 328 -22.52 24.29 -18.16
N SER A 329 -23.38 25.26 -17.92
CA SER A 329 -23.46 26.49 -18.72
C SER A 329 -22.23 27.36 -18.50
N ALA A 330 -21.93 28.24 -19.46
CA ALA A 330 -20.83 29.21 -19.32
C ALA A 330 -20.95 30.05 -18.04
N SER A 331 -22.17 30.47 -17.68
CA SER A 331 -22.43 31.21 -16.44
C SER A 331 -22.16 30.41 -15.17
N GLU A 332 -22.45 29.11 -15.16
CA GLU A 332 -22.14 28.23 -14.02
C GLU A 332 -20.62 28.08 -13.84
N ILE A 333 -19.88 27.94 -14.95
CA ILE A 333 -18.41 27.83 -14.94
C ILE A 333 -17.79 29.15 -14.50
N ASP A 334 -18.22 30.29 -15.06
CA ASP A 334 -17.67 31.59 -14.70
C ASP A 334 -17.93 31.95 -13.24
N ALA A 335 -19.12 31.67 -12.71
CA ALA A 335 -19.42 31.87 -11.29
C ALA A 335 -18.50 31.01 -10.39
N ALA A 336 -18.29 29.75 -10.74
CA ALA A 336 -17.38 28.86 -10.00
C ALA A 336 -15.91 29.27 -10.13
N ARG A 337 -15.50 29.81 -11.28
CA ARG A 337 -14.15 30.33 -11.50
C ARG A 337 -13.87 31.57 -10.65
N ILE A 338 -14.84 32.49 -10.54
CA ILE A 338 -14.73 33.67 -9.66
C ILE A 338 -14.61 33.25 -8.18
N ALA A 339 -15.34 32.21 -7.78
CA ALA A 339 -15.27 31.64 -6.43
C ALA A 339 -14.06 30.73 -6.19
N SER A 340 -13.28 30.41 -7.24
CA SER A 340 -12.06 29.61 -7.15
C SER A 340 -10.82 30.49 -7.22
N GLY A 341 -9.69 29.91 -6.84
CA GLY A 341 -8.37 30.46 -7.07
C GLY A 341 -7.63 30.91 -5.82
N MET A 342 -6.30 30.92 -5.89
CA MET A 342 -5.40 31.23 -4.77
C MET A 342 -5.66 32.61 -4.13
N LEU A 343 -6.23 33.55 -4.90
CA LEU A 343 -6.66 34.86 -4.37
C LEU A 343 -7.75 34.76 -3.31
N GLN A 344 -8.49 33.65 -3.27
CA GLN A 344 -9.51 33.41 -2.25
C GLN A 344 -8.90 32.99 -0.91
N LEU A 345 -7.62 32.60 -0.87
CA LEU A 345 -6.95 32.08 0.31
C LEU A 345 -6.04 33.14 0.95
N GLU A 346 -6.47 33.61 2.11
CA GLU A 346 -5.67 34.44 2.99
C GLU A 346 -5.04 33.58 4.08
N LEU A 347 -3.75 33.79 4.32
CA LEU A 347 -3.02 33.19 5.43
C LEU A 347 -2.47 34.34 6.26
N ASP A 348 -2.56 34.25 7.59
CA ASP A 348 -2.01 35.31 8.43
C ASP A 348 -0.47 35.32 8.38
N PRO A 349 0.16 36.51 8.53
CA PRO A 349 1.61 36.59 8.67
C PRO A 349 2.14 35.94 9.96
N GLY A 350 1.28 35.79 10.97
CA GLY A 350 1.60 35.19 12.27
C GLY A 350 1.75 33.66 12.24
N GLY A 351 1.31 33.01 11.16
CA GLY A 351 1.51 31.58 10.93
C GLY A 351 0.60 30.69 11.77
N SER A 352 -0.66 31.09 11.99
CA SER A 352 -1.65 30.29 12.72
C SER A 352 -3.06 30.30 12.12
N LEU A 353 -3.39 31.26 11.25
CA LEU A 353 -4.76 31.47 10.76
C LEU A 353 -4.87 31.33 9.24
N ALA A 354 -5.95 30.72 8.79
CA ALA A 354 -6.33 30.64 7.37
C ALA A 354 -7.78 31.10 7.16
N ARG A 355 -8.05 31.81 6.06
CA ARG A 355 -9.39 32.30 5.71
C ARG A 355 -9.66 32.13 4.21
N LEU A 356 -10.89 31.74 3.89
CA LEU A 356 -11.42 31.83 2.54
C LEU A 356 -12.32 33.06 2.41
N THR A 357 -12.08 33.91 1.42
CA THR A 357 -12.70 35.24 1.31
C THR A 357 -14.16 35.21 0.84
N THR A 358 -14.58 34.15 0.15
CA THR A 358 -15.95 34.01 -0.36
C THR A 358 -16.63 32.74 0.16
N ARG A 359 -17.95 32.79 0.30
CA ARG A 359 -18.75 31.68 0.85
C ARG A 359 -18.67 30.40 0.03
N ASP A 360 -18.46 30.53 -1.27
CA ASP A 360 -18.41 29.40 -2.21
C ASP A 360 -16.99 28.85 -2.43
N ALA A 361 -15.95 29.54 -1.96
CA ALA A 361 -14.57 29.08 -2.07
C ALA A 361 -14.35 27.80 -1.29
N ARG A 362 -13.58 26.88 -1.87
CA ARG A 362 -13.26 25.56 -1.30
C ARG A 362 -11.83 25.19 -1.65
N ILE A 363 -11.15 24.53 -0.71
CA ILE A 363 -9.80 23.99 -0.90
C ILE A 363 -9.90 22.50 -1.21
N ASP A 364 -9.17 22.06 -2.22
CA ASP A 364 -8.91 20.68 -2.57
C ASP A 364 -7.39 20.46 -2.63
N LEU A 365 -6.88 19.61 -1.74
CA LEU A 365 -5.45 19.28 -1.67
C LEU A 365 -5.09 18.01 -2.43
N GLY A 366 -5.95 17.54 -3.34
CA GLY A 366 -5.77 16.28 -4.06
C GLY A 366 -4.49 16.19 -4.88
N GLY A 367 -3.96 17.32 -5.37
CA GLY A 367 -2.73 17.41 -6.15
C GLY A 367 -1.48 17.84 -5.37
N ILE A 368 -1.50 17.82 -4.04
CA ILE A 368 -0.33 18.16 -3.20
C ILE A 368 -0.28 17.40 -1.88
N GLY A 369 -1.43 16.97 -1.35
CA GLY A 369 -1.53 16.37 -0.01
C GLY A 369 -0.77 15.05 0.14
N LYS A 370 -0.79 14.20 -0.90
CA LYS A 370 -0.01 12.95 -0.90
C LYS A 370 1.48 13.25 -0.94
N GLY A 371 1.89 14.19 -1.79
CA GLY A 371 3.27 14.68 -1.85
C GLY A 371 3.77 15.17 -0.49
N TYR A 372 3.00 16.02 0.18
CA TYR A 372 3.35 16.49 1.51
C TYR A 372 3.46 15.35 2.53
N ALA A 373 2.49 14.44 2.54
CA ALA A 373 2.51 13.28 3.44
C ALA A 373 3.75 12.41 3.19
N LEU A 374 4.11 12.15 1.93
CA LEU A 374 5.32 11.42 1.57
C LEU A 374 6.58 12.09 2.14
N ASP A 375 6.74 13.41 1.99
CA ASP A 375 7.88 14.14 2.53
C ASP A 375 7.97 14.01 4.05
N ARG A 376 6.84 14.17 4.76
CA ARG A 376 6.79 14.01 6.22
C ARG A 376 7.07 12.59 6.68
N MET A 377 6.54 11.59 5.98
CA MET A 377 6.81 10.18 6.28
C MET A 377 8.26 9.79 5.99
N GLY A 378 8.86 10.32 4.92
CA GLY A 378 10.28 10.16 4.61
C GLY A 378 11.19 10.73 5.71
N ASP A 379 10.86 11.93 6.22
CA ASP A 379 11.53 12.51 7.39
C ASP A 379 11.43 11.59 8.63
N VAL A 380 10.25 11.04 8.89
CA VAL A 380 10.02 10.13 10.03
C VAL A 380 10.85 8.85 9.89
N LEU A 381 10.90 8.24 8.70
CA LEU A 381 11.72 7.05 8.44
C LEU A 381 13.20 7.33 8.73
N ARG A 382 13.75 8.42 8.18
CA ARG A 382 15.16 8.82 8.42
C ARG A 382 15.47 9.03 9.90
N ARG A 383 14.62 9.77 10.62
CA ARG A 383 14.81 10.04 12.06
C ARG A 383 14.76 8.77 12.91
N ASN A 384 14.11 7.72 12.43
CA ASN A 384 14.02 6.42 13.09
C ASN A 384 15.05 5.42 12.53
N GLY A 385 16.09 5.87 11.80
CA GLY A 385 17.19 5.00 11.35
C GLY A 385 16.89 4.15 10.10
N ALA A 386 15.76 4.39 9.42
CA ALA A 386 15.43 3.77 8.14
C ALA A 386 15.79 4.72 6.98
N GLU A 387 17.08 4.82 6.67
CA GLU A 387 17.60 5.76 5.67
C GLU A 387 17.42 5.26 4.22
N ALA A 388 17.62 3.97 4.00
CA ALA A 388 17.45 3.34 2.69
C ALA A 388 16.01 2.81 2.55
N ALA A 389 15.14 3.62 1.96
CA ALA A 389 13.73 3.27 1.81
C ALA A 389 13.11 3.86 0.55
N ILE A 390 11.99 3.26 0.13
CA ILE A 390 11.12 3.77 -0.92
C ILE A 390 9.67 3.70 -0.45
N LEU A 391 8.94 4.77 -0.66
CA LEU A 391 7.52 4.89 -0.37
C LEU A 391 6.76 5.01 -1.70
N ASN A 392 5.67 4.28 -1.86
CA ASN A 392 4.77 4.39 -3.01
C ASN A 392 3.36 4.69 -2.50
N PHE A 393 2.85 5.88 -2.80
CA PHE A 393 1.55 6.37 -2.36
C PHE A 393 0.61 6.53 -3.55
N GLY A 394 -0.09 5.45 -3.90
CA GLY A 394 -1.04 5.42 -5.01
C GLY A 394 -0.41 5.82 -6.35
N GLY A 395 0.80 5.33 -6.62
CA GLY A 395 1.54 5.59 -7.86
C GLY A 395 2.57 6.72 -7.76
N GLN A 396 2.47 7.60 -6.76
CA GLN A 396 3.52 8.58 -6.48
C GLN A 396 4.59 7.95 -5.59
N VAL A 397 5.85 8.08 -5.98
CA VAL A 397 6.97 7.43 -5.29
C VAL A 397 7.89 8.48 -4.65
N LEU A 398 8.37 8.22 -3.43
CA LEU A 398 9.48 8.94 -2.80
C LEU A 398 10.59 7.95 -2.47
N ALA A 399 11.76 8.13 -3.07
CA ALA A 399 12.96 7.40 -2.75
C ALA A 399 13.82 8.18 -1.75
N LEU A 400 14.23 7.50 -0.68
CA LEU A 400 15.24 8.00 0.25
C LEU A 400 16.62 7.58 -0.25
N ASP A 401 17.48 7.06 0.61
CA ASP A 401 18.80 6.59 0.20
C ASP A 401 18.67 5.25 -0.55
N ALA A 402 19.61 4.99 -1.45
CA ALA A 402 19.62 3.75 -2.22
C ALA A 402 20.02 2.56 -1.33
N PRO A 403 19.62 1.33 -1.70
CA PRO A 403 20.21 0.14 -1.11
C PRO A 403 21.73 0.13 -1.26
N ASN A 404 22.45 -0.45 -0.29
CA ASN A 404 23.91 -0.55 -0.35
C ASN A 404 24.37 -1.26 -1.64
N GLY A 405 25.29 -0.62 -2.37
CA GLY A 405 25.79 -1.13 -3.65
C GLY A 405 24.86 -0.93 -4.84
N SER A 406 23.71 -0.24 -4.68
CA SER A 406 22.83 0.16 -5.78
C SER A 406 23.08 1.62 -6.18
N PRO A 407 23.04 1.97 -7.49
CA PRO A 407 23.08 3.37 -7.94
C PRO A 407 21.80 4.15 -7.60
N GLY A 408 20.69 3.46 -7.32
CA GLY A 408 19.41 4.06 -6.98
C GLY A 408 18.25 3.08 -6.94
N TRP A 409 17.05 3.61 -6.76
CA TRP A 409 15.79 2.87 -6.85
C TRP A 409 15.24 2.94 -8.28
N ARG A 410 14.94 1.77 -8.86
CA ARG A 410 14.32 1.69 -10.19
C ARG A 410 12.83 1.96 -10.08
N VAL A 411 12.35 2.95 -10.82
CA VAL A 411 10.93 3.34 -10.93
C VAL A 411 10.53 3.26 -12.40
N GLU A 412 9.63 2.33 -12.70
CA GLU A 412 9.13 2.11 -14.06
C GLU A 412 7.89 2.98 -14.29
N ILE A 413 7.88 3.69 -15.42
CA ILE A 413 6.77 4.54 -15.85
C ILE A 413 6.03 3.78 -16.94
N SER A 414 4.78 3.40 -16.67
CA SER A 414 3.94 2.70 -17.65
C SER A 414 3.17 3.67 -18.55
N ALA A 415 2.79 3.20 -19.74
CA ALA A 415 1.88 3.94 -20.60
C ALA A 415 0.48 4.07 -19.93
N PRO A 416 -0.19 5.23 -20.07
CA PRO A 416 -1.49 5.47 -19.45
C PRO A 416 -2.58 4.55 -20.03
N SER A 417 -2.50 4.22 -21.33
CA SER A 417 -3.46 3.34 -22.02
C SER A 417 -3.20 1.84 -21.83
N ASP A 418 -2.01 1.47 -21.36
CA ASP A 418 -1.60 0.08 -21.14
C ASP A 418 -0.52 0.02 -20.06
N ARG A 419 -0.94 -0.32 -18.83
CA ARG A 419 -0.06 -0.35 -17.67
C ARG A 419 1.01 -1.45 -17.74
N THR A 420 0.89 -2.41 -18.66
CA THR A 420 1.90 -3.46 -18.87
C THR A 420 3.06 -3.00 -19.76
N ARG A 421 2.87 -1.91 -20.51
CA ARG A 421 3.90 -1.33 -21.38
C ARG A 421 4.67 -0.25 -20.62
N ILE A 422 5.95 -0.49 -20.36
CA ILE A 422 6.86 0.50 -19.78
C ILE A 422 7.31 1.48 -20.87
N VAL A 423 7.08 2.77 -20.65
CA VAL A 423 7.49 3.86 -21.56
C VAL A 423 8.83 4.46 -21.18
N HIS A 424 9.18 4.43 -19.89
CA HIS A 424 10.47 4.91 -19.39
C HIS A 424 10.80 4.25 -18.05
N THR A 425 12.07 4.24 -17.66
CA THR A 425 12.50 3.81 -16.32
C THR A 425 13.42 4.88 -15.77
N LEU A 426 13.23 5.24 -14.50
CA LEU A 426 14.08 6.18 -13.77
C LEU A 426 14.79 5.46 -12.64
N CYS A 427 16.09 5.69 -12.51
CA CYS A 427 16.89 5.29 -11.36
C CYS A 427 17.05 6.49 -10.41
N ILE A 428 16.31 6.50 -9.30
CA ILE A 428 16.21 7.67 -8.42
C ILE A 428 16.79 7.42 -7.03
N THR A 429 17.42 8.45 -6.48
CA THR A 429 17.92 8.50 -5.11
C THR A 429 17.60 9.87 -4.52
N ARG A 430 17.03 9.92 -3.31
CA ARG A 430 16.62 11.18 -2.63
C ARG A 430 15.74 12.08 -3.49
N ARG A 431 14.79 11.48 -4.20
CA ARG A 431 13.90 12.15 -5.16
C ARG A 431 12.52 11.53 -5.13
N SER A 432 11.53 12.29 -5.59
CA SER A 432 10.16 11.81 -5.78
C SER A 432 9.78 11.84 -7.25
N VAL A 433 8.97 10.86 -7.65
CA VAL A 433 8.36 10.76 -8.97
C VAL A 433 6.85 10.72 -8.80
N ALA A 434 6.14 11.63 -9.48
CA ALA A 434 4.68 11.68 -9.49
C ALA A 434 4.15 11.70 -10.92
N THR A 435 3.02 11.04 -11.16
CA THR A 435 2.37 11.00 -12.46
C THR A 435 0.92 11.44 -12.35
N SER A 436 0.55 12.45 -13.14
CA SER A 436 -0.84 12.84 -13.39
C SER A 436 -1.31 12.28 -14.73
N SER A 437 -2.52 11.72 -14.80
CA SER A 437 -3.07 11.11 -16.04
C SER A 437 -4.58 11.27 -16.12
N ASP A 438 -5.12 11.30 -17.35
CA ASP A 438 -6.56 11.23 -17.64
C ASP A 438 -7.18 9.84 -17.41
N SER A 439 -6.36 8.79 -17.32
CA SER A 439 -6.79 7.40 -17.11
C SER A 439 -7.25 7.12 -15.67
N GLU A 440 -6.91 7.99 -14.73
CA GLU A 440 -7.22 7.83 -13.32
C GLU A 440 -8.39 8.75 -12.95
N ARG A 441 -9.53 8.18 -12.54
CA ARG A 441 -10.69 8.91 -11.96
C ARG A 441 -11.25 10.03 -12.88
N GLY A 442 -12.02 9.68 -13.91
CA GLY A 442 -12.74 10.68 -14.72
C GLY A 442 -14.18 10.97 -14.25
N PHE A 443 -14.70 12.14 -14.61
CA PHE A 443 -16.14 12.40 -14.63
C PHE A 443 -16.75 11.90 -15.95
N ARG A 444 -18.06 11.68 -15.96
CA ARG A 444 -18.82 11.45 -17.19
C ARG A 444 -19.99 12.42 -17.24
N VAL A 445 -20.12 13.18 -18.32
CA VAL A 445 -21.31 14.03 -18.56
C VAL A 445 -21.97 13.52 -19.83
N GLY A 446 -23.10 12.83 -19.65
CA GLY A 446 -23.69 12.00 -20.70
C GLY A 446 -22.73 10.89 -21.12
N ASP A 447 -22.44 10.81 -22.43
CA ASP A 447 -21.54 9.79 -22.98
C ASP A 447 -20.07 10.21 -23.07
N ARG A 448 -19.75 11.46 -22.70
CA ARG A 448 -18.40 12.02 -22.83
C ARG A 448 -17.59 11.83 -21.54
N PRO A 449 -16.45 11.13 -21.58
CA PRO A 449 -15.52 11.10 -20.46
C PRO A 449 -14.86 12.48 -20.31
N ILE A 450 -14.61 12.87 -19.07
CA ILE A 450 -14.00 14.14 -18.72
C ILE A 450 -12.91 13.87 -17.67
N SER A 451 -11.74 14.47 -17.87
CA SER A 451 -10.67 14.43 -16.86
C SER A 451 -11.11 15.09 -15.55
N HIS A 452 -10.71 14.54 -14.41
CA HIS A 452 -10.88 15.22 -13.11
C HIS A 452 -9.91 16.38 -12.92
N ILE A 453 -8.89 16.49 -13.77
CA ILE A 453 -7.93 17.60 -13.76
C ILE A 453 -8.50 18.73 -14.62
N LEU A 454 -8.76 19.86 -13.99
CA LEU A 454 -9.28 21.07 -14.62
C LEU A 454 -8.15 22.11 -14.75
N ASP A 455 -8.21 22.94 -15.78
CA ASP A 455 -7.41 24.17 -15.85
C ASP A 455 -8.11 25.26 -15.00
N PRO A 456 -7.55 25.68 -13.86
CA PRO A 456 -8.17 26.67 -12.97
C PRO A 456 -8.48 28.00 -13.66
N ARG A 457 -7.71 28.36 -14.70
CA ARG A 457 -7.78 29.65 -15.39
C ARG A 457 -8.96 29.73 -16.35
N THR A 458 -9.33 28.59 -16.93
CA THR A 458 -10.47 28.49 -17.86
C THR A 458 -11.71 27.89 -17.21
N GLY A 459 -11.53 27.12 -16.12
CA GLY A 459 -12.59 26.33 -15.50
C GLY A 459 -12.98 25.08 -16.29
N LEU A 460 -12.26 24.77 -17.36
CA LEU A 460 -12.53 23.63 -18.24
C LEU A 460 -11.60 22.45 -17.94
N PRO A 461 -12.01 21.21 -18.29
CA PRO A 461 -11.15 20.04 -18.20
C PRO A 461 -9.90 20.20 -19.05
N ALA A 462 -8.74 19.79 -18.52
CA ALA A 462 -7.50 19.80 -19.28
C ALA A 462 -7.59 18.82 -20.47
N THR A 463 -6.97 19.19 -21.60
CA THR A 463 -6.99 18.41 -22.85
C THR A 463 -5.61 18.36 -23.49
N GLY A 464 -5.36 17.33 -24.31
CA GLY A 464 -4.12 17.19 -25.10
C GLY A 464 -2.99 16.40 -24.43
N THR A 465 -3.05 16.20 -23.12
CA THR A 465 -2.08 15.41 -22.34
C THR A 465 -2.70 14.10 -21.85
N ALA A 466 -2.03 12.97 -22.08
CA ALA A 466 -2.44 11.65 -21.59
C ALA A 466 -1.80 11.33 -20.23
N SER A 467 -0.51 11.66 -20.09
CA SER A 467 0.20 11.58 -18.81
C SER A 467 1.30 12.62 -18.70
N ALA A 468 1.55 13.07 -17.48
CA ALA A 468 2.65 13.95 -17.12
C ALA A 468 3.34 13.35 -15.90
N THR A 469 4.57 12.87 -16.09
CA THR A 469 5.43 12.36 -15.02
C THR A 469 6.50 13.39 -14.68
N VAL A 470 6.66 13.66 -13.39
CA VAL A 470 7.57 14.67 -12.88
C VAL A 470 8.49 14.04 -11.85
N CYS A 471 9.78 14.35 -11.93
CA CYS A 471 10.82 13.94 -10.98
C CYS A 471 11.47 15.17 -10.34
N THR A 472 11.42 15.29 -9.01
CA THR A 472 11.97 16.42 -8.24
C THR A 472 12.58 15.94 -6.92
N LEU A 473 13.12 16.87 -6.13
CA LEU A 473 13.72 16.57 -4.82
C LEU A 473 12.68 16.29 -3.74
N THR A 474 11.48 16.88 -3.83
CA THR A 474 10.42 16.74 -2.84
C THR A 474 9.17 16.14 -3.46
N ALA A 475 8.48 15.28 -2.71
CA ALA A 475 7.24 14.70 -3.16
C ALA A 475 6.12 15.76 -3.27
N THR A 476 6.16 16.80 -2.43
CA THR A 476 5.26 17.96 -2.54
C THR A 476 5.37 18.63 -3.91
N ASP A 477 6.59 18.91 -4.38
CA ASP A 477 6.80 19.52 -5.69
C ASP A 477 6.39 18.58 -6.81
N ALA A 478 6.76 17.29 -6.72
CA ALA A 478 6.43 16.32 -7.76
C ALA A 478 4.92 16.22 -8.00
N ASP A 479 4.12 16.13 -6.93
CA ASP A 479 2.66 16.02 -7.01
C ASP A 479 2.03 17.23 -7.72
N ALA A 480 2.37 18.44 -7.25
CA ALA A 480 1.83 19.68 -7.77
C ALA A 480 2.30 19.99 -9.19
N TRP A 481 3.59 19.80 -9.48
CA TRP A 481 4.12 20.01 -10.82
C TRP A 481 3.59 18.98 -11.82
N SER A 482 3.35 17.73 -11.42
CA SER A 482 2.72 16.75 -12.32
C SER A 482 1.34 17.22 -12.77
N THR A 483 0.55 17.82 -11.86
CA THR A 483 -0.75 18.40 -12.16
C THR A 483 -0.62 19.62 -13.08
N ALA A 484 0.30 20.55 -12.78
CA ALA A 484 0.52 21.74 -13.59
C ALA A 484 1.00 21.41 -15.02
N VAL A 485 1.93 20.46 -15.15
CA VAL A 485 2.43 19.98 -16.44
C VAL A 485 1.30 19.32 -17.22
N PHE A 486 0.45 18.53 -16.56
CA PHE A 486 -0.72 17.93 -17.19
C PHE A 486 -1.65 18.98 -17.81
N VAL A 487 -1.95 20.04 -17.05
CA VAL A 487 -2.79 21.17 -17.48
C VAL A 487 -2.17 21.97 -18.63
N LEU A 488 -0.87 22.24 -18.56
CA LEU A 488 -0.17 23.11 -19.53
C LEU A 488 0.25 22.39 -20.81
N GLY A 489 0.47 21.08 -20.74
CA GLY A 489 1.05 20.26 -21.80
C GLY A 489 2.50 20.66 -22.10
N GLU A 490 2.90 20.61 -23.37
CA GLU A 490 4.28 20.93 -23.80
C GLU A 490 4.74 22.34 -23.39
N ARG A 491 3.79 23.28 -23.22
CA ARG A 491 4.09 24.65 -22.77
C ARG A 491 4.70 24.70 -21.37
N ALA A 492 4.55 23.64 -20.57
CA ALA A 492 5.14 23.55 -19.25
C ALA A 492 6.65 23.32 -19.27
N LEU A 493 7.20 22.71 -20.34
CA LEU A 493 8.54 22.13 -20.31
C LEU A 493 9.65 23.17 -20.03
N ALA A 494 9.58 24.33 -20.67
CA ALA A 494 10.56 25.40 -20.47
C ALA A 494 10.47 26.02 -19.07
N ARG A 495 9.25 26.12 -18.52
CA ARG A 495 9.02 26.64 -17.16
C ARG A 495 9.49 25.63 -16.11
N ALA A 496 9.13 24.35 -16.27
CA ALA A 496 9.61 23.28 -15.41
C ALA A 496 11.14 23.22 -15.39
N GLU A 497 11.79 23.36 -16.54
CA GLU A 497 13.26 23.44 -16.64
C GLU A 497 13.84 24.60 -15.82
N ALA A 498 13.23 25.80 -15.90
CA ALA A 498 13.67 26.97 -15.13
C ALA A 498 13.57 26.78 -13.61
N HIS A 499 12.71 25.86 -13.16
CA HIS A 499 12.55 25.47 -11.75
C HIS A 499 13.29 24.17 -11.39
N GLY A 500 14.12 23.62 -12.28
CA GLY A 500 14.88 22.37 -12.03
C GLY A 500 13.98 21.13 -11.90
N VAL A 501 12.81 21.16 -12.52
CA VAL A 501 11.81 20.09 -12.49
C VAL A 501 12.01 19.20 -13.71
N ALA A 502 12.34 17.93 -13.53
CA ALA A 502 12.48 16.98 -14.63
C ALA A 502 11.11 16.44 -15.06
N VAL A 503 10.82 16.43 -16.35
CA VAL A 503 9.50 16.13 -16.90
C VAL A 503 9.57 15.10 -18.02
N LEU A 504 8.70 14.09 -17.95
CA LEU A 504 8.31 13.21 -19.06
C LEU A 504 6.81 13.42 -19.35
N LEU A 505 6.50 13.91 -20.54
CA LEU A 505 5.14 14.19 -20.99
C LEU A 505 4.75 13.22 -22.10
N GLN A 506 3.55 12.65 -22.01
CA GLN A 506 2.94 11.89 -23.08
C GLN A 506 1.65 12.57 -23.54
N ALA A 507 1.58 12.92 -24.82
CA ALA A 507 0.40 13.47 -25.46
C ALA A 507 -0.61 12.36 -25.82
N ASN A 508 -1.86 12.76 -26.11
CA ASN A 508 -2.95 11.83 -26.44
C ASN A 508 -2.73 11.03 -27.74
N ASP A 509 -1.89 11.54 -28.64
CA ASP A 509 -1.50 10.83 -29.88
C ASP A 509 -0.37 9.81 -29.65
N GLY A 510 0.10 9.67 -28.40
CA GLY A 510 1.19 8.79 -28.01
C GLY A 510 2.57 9.42 -28.06
N THR A 511 2.71 10.66 -28.56
CA THR A 511 3.98 11.38 -28.61
C THR A 511 4.55 11.56 -27.21
N VAL A 512 5.83 11.20 -27.04
CA VAL A 512 6.58 11.39 -25.80
C VAL A 512 7.55 12.56 -25.95
N ARG A 513 7.60 13.41 -24.93
CA ARG A 513 8.52 14.56 -24.82
C ARG A 513 9.13 14.59 -23.44
N CYS A 514 10.37 15.04 -23.34
CA CYS A 514 11.03 15.30 -22.07
C CYS A 514 11.77 16.64 -22.12
N ASN A 515 12.10 17.20 -20.95
CA ASN A 515 12.97 18.37 -20.86
C ASN A 515 14.43 17.98 -20.60
N ARG A 516 15.32 18.97 -20.60
CA ARG A 516 16.77 18.75 -20.47
C ARG A 516 17.13 18.21 -19.08
N SER A 517 16.43 18.67 -18.05
CA SER A 517 16.59 18.17 -16.68
C SER A 517 16.34 16.66 -16.57
N LEU A 518 15.38 16.09 -17.32
CA LEU A 518 15.20 14.64 -17.36
C LEU A 518 16.30 13.95 -18.17
N ALA A 519 16.61 14.46 -19.37
CA ALA A 519 17.64 13.86 -20.23
C ALA A 519 19.02 13.79 -19.55
N ALA A 520 19.41 14.84 -18.82
CA ALA A 520 20.65 14.86 -18.05
C ALA A 520 20.64 13.87 -16.87
N SER A 521 19.46 13.59 -16.31
CA SER A 521 19.32 12.55 -15.28
C SER A 521 19.52 11.16 -15.86
N ASP A 522 18.95 10.88 -17.04
CA ASP A 522 19.07 9.58 -17.73
C ASP A 522 20.53 9.29 -18.13
N GLU A 523 21.25 10.30 -18.62
CA GLU A 523 22.68 10.19 -18.96
C GLU A 523 23.55 9.88 -17.74
N ALA A 524 23.24 10.46 -16.58
CA ALA A 524 23.98 10.23 -15.34
C ALA A 524 23.73 8.84 -14.74
N THR A 525 22.58 8.22 -15.01
CA THR A 525 22.19 6.91 -14.48
C THR A 525 22.41 5.75 -15.45
N GLY A 526 22.78 6.04 -16.71
CA GLY A 526 23.02 5.04 -17.75
C GLY A 526 21.75 4.39 -18.29
N GLU A 527 20.61 5.07 -18.22
CA GLU A 527 19.32 4.56 -18.70
C GLU A 527 19.13 4.84 -20.20
N ILE A 528 18.81 3.79 -20.97
CA ILE A 528 18.62 3.84 -22.42
C ILE A 528 17.11 3.89 -22.71
N HIS A 529 16.69 4.89 -23.49
CA HIS A 529 15.32 5.06 -23.95
C HIS A 529 14.80 3.80 -24.68
N ALA A 530 13.56 3.40 -24.38
CA ALA A 530 12.79 2.48 -25.21
C ALA A 530 12.22 3.17 -26.49
N ALA A 531 12.51 4.45 -26.70
CA ALA A 531 11.95 5.27 -27.77
C ALA A 531 12.75 5.25 -29.10
N GLU A 532 13.81 4.44 -29.21
CA GLU A 532 14.49 4.16 -30.49
C GLU A 532 14.48 2.64 -30.79
N ARG A 533 13.29 2.10 -31.08
CA ARG A 533 13.07 1.03 -32.07
C ARG A 533 11.73 1.18 -32.77
#